data_AF-A0A431U0S2-F1
#
_entry.id   AF-A0A431U0S2-F1
#
_cell.length_a   1.000
_cell.length_b   1.000
_cell.length_c   1.000
_cell.angle_alpha   90.00
_cell.angle_beta   90.00
_cell.angle_gamma   90.00
#
_symmetry.space_group_name_H-M   'P 1'
#
loop_
_entity.id
_entity.type
_entity.pdbx_description
1 polymer ?
#
loop_
_entity_poly.entity_id
_entity_poly.type
_entity_poly.pdbx_seq_one_letter_code
_entity_poly.pdbx_strand_id
1 'polypeptide(L)'
;MAHLQPPATRRLDSVQVVRLYAQDAGLRGVLEHYYPEEHVYALDTVRCAGFALLTVYHVDESGHHDLYYITLDPVVQRVRQVKLVAAWGSDGGWRGETTMQRRGQRLRVRAVDEIVDEASHDAYTTRTTESFTVDYHLSPAGQLVQTRIDSSRRIVHTNTK
;
A
#
# COMPACT_ATOMS: atom_id res chain seq x y z
N MET A 1 -15.84 20.33 -33.09
CA MET A 1 -15.40 19.94 -31.73
C MET A 1 -14.91 18.51 -31.81
N ALA A 2 -13.60 18.30 -31.75
CA ALA A 2 -13.03 16.96 -31.82
C ALA A 2 -13.16 16.29 -30.44
N HIS A 3 -13.95 15.22 -30.37
CA HIS A 3 -13.94 14.30 -29.23
C HIS A 3 -12.56 13.63 -29.19
N LEU A 4 -11.67 14.10 -28.32
CA LEU A 4 -10.52 13.32 -27.88
C LEU A 4 -11.04 12.24 -26.94
N GLN A 5 -11.60 11.16 -27.48
CA GLN A 5 -11.60 9.89 -26.77
C GLN A 5 -10.16 9.39 -26.75
N PRO A 6 -9.49 9.29 -25.59
CA PRO A 6 -8.24 8.57 -25.52
C PRO A 6 -8.53 7.11 -25.89
N PRO A 7 -7.64 6.40 -26.60
CA PRO A 7 -7.87 5.00 -26.94
C PRO A 7 -8.09 4.20 -25.65
N ALA A 8 -9.17 3.39 -25.65
CA ALA A 8 -9.74 2.68 -24.50
C ALA A 8 -8.84 1.58 -23.88
N THR A 9 -7.53 1.59 -24.13
CA THR A 9 -6.61 0.46 -23.88
C THR A 9 -5.28 0.84 -23.24
N ARG A 10 -5.02 2.11 -22.91
CA ARG A 10 -3.71 2.51 -22.37
C ARG A 10 -3.65 2.36 -20.84
N ARG A 11 -2.67 1.57 -20.36
CA ARG A 11 -2.19 1.56 -18.95
C ARG A 11 -1.82 2.97 -18.54
N LEU A 12 -2.17 3.39 -17.33
CA LEU A 12 -1.68 4.66 -16.82
C LEU A 12 -0.18 4.54 -16.57
N ASP A 13 0.61 5.46 -17.10
CA ASP A 13 2.03 5.58 -16.79
C ASP A 13 2.23 6.34 -15.46
N SER A 14 3.46 6.28 -14.92
CA SER A 14 3.81 6.94 -13.67
C SER A 14 3.54 8.44 -13.68
N VAL A 15 3.74 9.12 -14.81
CA VAL A 15 3.49 10.57 -14.94
C VAL A 15 1.99 10.85 -14.80
N GLN A 16 1.14 10.01 -15.38
CA GLN A 16 -0.31 10.12 -15.24
C GLN A 16 -0.76 9.87 -13.80
N VAL A 17 -0.15 8.92 -13.09
CA VAL A 17 -0.46 8.66 -11.67
C VAL A 17 -0.01 9.81 -10.77
N VAL A 18 1.17 10.39 -11.01
CA VAL A 18 1.65 11.59 -10.29
C VAL A 18 0.71 12.79 -10.54
N ARG A 19 0.22 12.98 -11.77
CA ARG A 19 -0.79 14.01 -12.06
C ARG A 19 -2.10 13.75 -11.32
N LEU A 20 -2.54 12.49 -11.24
CA LEU A 20 -3.73 12.12 -10.48
C LEU A 20 -3.57 12.44 -8.99
N TYR A 21 -2.41 12.14 -8.40
CA TYR A 21 -2.04 12.53 -7.04
C TYR A 21 -2.11 14.05 -6.82
N ALA A 22 -1.57 14.82 -7.77
CA ALA A 22 -1.61 16.28 -7.72
C ALA A 22 -3.02 16.85 -7.84
N GLN A 23 -4.00 16.10 -8.37
CA GLN A 23 -5.37 16.61 -8.61
C GLN A 23 -6.40 16.10 -7.60
N ASP A 24 -6.17 14.93 -7.00
CA ASP A 24 -7.11 14.31 -6.06
C ASP A 24 -6.66 14.51 -4.62
N ALA A 25 -7.40 15.32 -3.85
CA ALA A 25 -7.06 15.63 -2.46
C ALA A 25 -7.09 14.40 -1.53
N GLY A 26 -7.90 13.39 -1.85
CA GLY A 26 -7.96 12.15 -1.05
C GLY A 26 -6.72 11.29 -1.26
N LEU A 27 -6.25 11.18 -2.50
CA LEU A 27 -4.97 10.54 -2.80
C LEU A 27 -3.81 11.38 -2.27
N ARG A 28 -3.93 12.71 -2.29
CA ARG A 28 -2.95 13.62 -1.70
C ARG A 28 -2.73 13.34 -0.23
N GLY A 29 -3.79 13.31 0.58
CA GLY A 29 -3.67 13.03 2.02
C GLY A 29 -3.08 11.66 2.35
N VAL A 30 -3.23 10.66 1.46
CA VAL A 30 -2.64 9.33 1.66
C VAL A 30 -1.15 9.32 1.36
N LEU A 31 -0.69 10.09 0.37
CA LEU A 31 0.72 10.16 0.00
C LEU A 31 1.38 11.50 0.41
N GLU A 32 0.78 12.28 1.33
CA GLU A 32 1.21 13.64 1.67
C GLU A 32 2.58 13.68 2.36
N HIS A 33 2.97 12.56 2.98
CA HIS A 33 4.26 12.41 3.66
C HIS A 33 5.40 12.06 2.69
N TYR A 34 5.10 12.03 1.40
CA TYR A 34 5.95 11.49 0.36
C TYR A 34 6.14 12.56 -0.72
N TYR A 35 7.39 12.98 -0.91
CA TYR A 35 7.76 14.04 -1.82
C TYR A 35 7.31 13.71 -3.26
N PRO A 36 6.81 14.67 -4.03
CA PRO A 36 6.26 14.44 -5.38
C PRO A 36 7.30 13.97 -6.41
N GLU A 37 8.58 13.96 -6.05
CA GLU A 37 9.69 13.40 -6.84
C GLU A 37 10.00 11.93 -6.50
N GLU A 38 9.33 11.37 -5.49
CA GLU A 38 9.52 10.00 -5.07
C GLU A 38 9.04 9.00 -6.11
N HIS A 39 9.64 7.83 -6.07
CA HIS A 39 9.58 6.81 -7.10
C HIS A 39 8.20 6.11 -7.13
N VAL A 40 7.20 6.80 -7.67
CA VAL A 40 5.86 6.28 -7.89
C VAL A 40 5.79 5.54 -9.23
N TYR A 41 5.50 4.26 -9.15
CA TYR A 41 5.38 3.36 -10.29
C TYR A 41 3.95 2.86 -10.43
N ALA A 42 3.31 3.21 -11.54
CA ALA A 42 2.06 2.59 -11.94
C ALA A 42 2.36 1.18 -12.47
N LEU A 43 2.13 0.12 -11.70
CA LEU A 43 2.49 -1.25 -12.09
C LEU A 43 1.51 -1.83 -13.10
N ASP A 44 0.21 -1.68 -12.86
CA ASP A 44 -0.83 -2.20 -13.75
C ASP A 44 -2.14 -1.42 -13.61
N THR A 45 -3.00 -1.54 -14.63
CA THR A 45 -4.34 -0.96 -14.67
C THR A 45 -5.34 -2.01 -15.16
N VAL A 46 -6.15 -2.54 -14.25
CA VAL A 46 -7.24 -3.47 -14.57
C VAL A 46 -8.53 -2.69 -14.70
N ARG A 47 -9.17 -2.72 -15.87
CA ARG A 47 -10.48 -2.08 -16.09
C ARG A 47 -11.60 -3.09 -15.89
N CYS A 48 -12.60 -2.73 -15.11
CA CYS A 48 -13.77 -3.54 -14.81
C CYS A 48 -15.05 -2.80 -15.25
N ALA A 49 -16.17 -3.52 -15.30
CA ALA A 49 -17.47 -2.89 -15.53
C ALA A 49 -17.81 -1.98 -14.34
N GLY A 50 -17.61 -0.67 -14.51
CA GLY A 50 -17.96 0.35 -13.53
C GLY A 50 -16.81 0.91 -12.68
N PHE A 51 -15.58 0.41 -12.80
CA PHE A 51 -14.40 0.97 -12.14
C PHE A 51 -13.09 0.58 -12.86
N ALA A 52 -12.00 1.27 -12.55
CA ALA A 52 -10.65 0.81 -12.87
C ALA A 52 -9.86 0.59 -11.57
N LEU A 53 -9.06 -0.47 -11.51
CA LEU A 53 -8.14 -0.75 -10.42
C LEU A 53 -6.71 -0.46 -10.89
N LEU A 54 -6.03 0.44 -10.20
CA LEU A 54 -4.61 0.70 -10.37
C LEU A 54 -3.83 -0.01 -9.28
N THR A 55 -2.74 -0.64 -9.67
CA THR A 55 -1.71 -1.06 -8.73
C THR A 55 -0.59 -0.04 -8.77
N VAL A 56 -0.34 0.62 -7.66
CA VAL A 56 0.71 1.63 -7.53
C VAL A 56 1.73 1.14 -6.54
N TYR A 57 2.98 1.18 -6.95
CA TYR A 57 4.13 0.89 -6.12
C TYR A 57 4.85 2.20 -5.85
N HIS A 58 5.16 2.47 -4.60
CA HIS A 58 5.80 3.69 -4.17
C HIS A 58 7.00 3.34 -3.29
N VAL A 59 8.06 4.12 -3.43
CA VAL A 59 9.29 3.98 -2.66
C VAL A 59 9.64 5.35 -2.11
N ASP A 60 9.76 5.43 -0.78
CA ASP A 60 10.16 6.66 -0.10
C ASP A 60 11.68 6.81 -0.04
N GLU A 61 12.14 7.98 0.41
CA GLU A 61 13.58 8.28 0.53
C GLU A 61 14.32 7.41 1.57
N SER A 62 13.58 6.83 2.52
CA SER A 62 14.13 5.93 3.55
C SER A 62 14.23 4.48 3.07
N GLY A 63 13.79 4.19 1.84
CA GLY A 63 13.75 2.84 1.30
C GLY A 63 12.58 2.02 1.81
N HIS A 64 11.54 2.66 2.36
CA HIS A 64 10.25 2.02 2.58
C HIS A 64 9.52 1.91 1.27
N HIS A 65 8.75 0.84 1.19
CA HIS A 65 8.16 0.39 -0.04
C HIS A 65 6.70 0.05 0.19
N ASP A 66 5.82 0.77 -0.49
CA ASP A 66 4.38 0.63 -0.33
C ASP A 66 3.71 0.19 -1.63
N LEU A 67 2.79 -0.77 -1.51
CA LEU A 67 1.95 -1.24 -2.59
C LEU A 67 0.50 -0.87 -2.31
N TYR A 68 -0.04 0.01 -3.15
CA TYR A 68 -1.41 0.48 -3.08
C TYR A 68 -2.27 -0.12 -4.18
N TYR A 69 -3.50 -0.44 -3.81
CA TYR A 69 -4.62 -0.63 -4.73
C TYR A 69 -5.50 0.61 -4.71
N ILE A 70 -5.66 1.23 -5.89
CA ILE A 70 -6.46 2.45 -6.06
C ILE A 70 -7.60 2.13 -7.01
N THR A 71 -8.84 2.36 -6.58
CA THR A 71 -10.01 2.20 -7.45
C THR A 71 -10.47 3.56 -7.95
N LEU A 72 -10.73 3.66 -9.24
CA LEU A 72 -11.13 4.88 -9.94
C LEU A 72 -12.53 4.75 -10.52
N ASP A 73 -13.22 5.88 -10.60
CA ASP A 73 -14.32 6.03 -11.54
C ASP A 73 -13.78 5.95 -12.97
N PRO A 74 -14.33 5.09 -13.85
CA PRO A 74 -13.74 4.85 -15.15
C PRO A 74 -14.01 6.00 -16.14
N VAL A 75 -15.02 6.84 -15.88
CA VAL A 75 -15.46 7.93 -16.77
C VAL A 75 -14.73 9.21 -16.42
N VAL A 76 -14.81 9.61 -15.15
CA VAL A 76 -14.20 10.88 -14.69
C VAL A 76 -12.80 10.70 -14.11
N GLN A 77 -12.30 9.46 -14.01
CA GLN A 77 -10.97 9.11 -13.47
C GLN A 77 -10.72 9.64 -12.05
N ARG A 78 -11.79 9.83 -11.28
CA ARG A 78 -11.72 10.27 -9.89
C ARG A 78 -11.41 9.10 -8.98
N VAL A 79 -10.58 9.32 -7.96
CA VAL A 79 -10.28 8.29 -6.95
C VAL A 79 -11.52 7.99 -6.14
N ARG A 80 -11.87 6.71 -6.04
CA ARG A 80 -12.96 6.19 -5.20
C ARG A 80 -12.41 5.64 -3.89
N GLN A 81 -11.31 4.91 -3.96
CA GLN A 81 -10.69 4.31 -2.80
C GLN A 81 -9.19 4.16 -3.02
N VAL A 82 -8.43 4.32 -1.94
CA VAL A 82 -7.01 3.99 -1.85
C VAL A 82 -6.85 3.01 -0.70
N LYS A 83 -6.10 1.93 -0.91
CA LYS A 83 -5.79 0.96 0.13
C LYS A 83 -4.34 0.54 0.03
N LEU A 84 -3.62 0.69 1.14
CA LEU A 84 -2.35 0.01 1.35
C LEU A 84 -2.63 -1.49 1.48
N VAL A 85 -1.97 -2.28 0.64
CA VAL A 85 -2.13 -3.74 0.57
C VAL A 85 -0.88 -4.45 1.05
N ALA A 86 0.29 -3.88 0.82
CA ALA A 86 1.54 -4.40 1.32
C ALA A 86 2.52 -3.25 1.58
N ALA A 87 3.30 -3.39 2.64
CA ALA A 87 4.40 -2.50 2.98
C ALA A 87 5.63 -3.34 3.35
N TRP A 88 6.81 -2.88 2.97
CA TRP A 88 8.08 -3.51 3.31
C TRP A 88 9.13 -2.43 3.55
N GLY A 89 10.04 -2.70 4.47
CA GLY A 89 11.18 -1.82 4.70
C GLY A 89 11.78 -2.06 6.07
N SER A 90 12.84 -1.33 6.35
CA SER A 90 13.49 -1.39 7.65
C SER A 90 14.30 -0.13 7.87
N ASP A 91 14.33 0.35 9.10
CA ASP A 91 15.28 1.34 9.57
C ASP A 91 16.10 0.77 10.74
N GLY A 92 16.81 1.64 11.46
CA GLY A 92 17.67 1.23 12.57
C GLY A 92 16.94 0.57 13.76
N GLY A 93 15.61 0.73 13.87
CA GLY A 93 14.82 0.22 14.99
C GLY A 93 13.52 -0.49 14.58
N TRP A 94 13.16 -0.49 13.31
CA TRP A 94 11.94 -1.09 12.78
C TRP A 94 12.22 -1.94 11.55
N ARG A 95 11.45 -3.02 11.37
CA ARG A 95 11.39 -3.81 10.14
C ARG A 95 9.96 -4.25 9.88
N GLY A 96 9.44 -3.91 8.71
CA GLY A 96 8.15 -4.40 8.20
C GLY A 96 8.34 -5.33 7.01
N GLU A 97 7.60 -6.43 6.99
CA GLU A 97 7.56 -7.34 5.84
C GLU A 97 6.14 -7.82 5.57
N THR A 98 5.76 -7.81 4.30
CA THR A 98 4.47 -8.32 3.85
C THR A 98 4.64 -9.50 2.89
N THR A 99 3.89 -10.56 3.14
CA THR A 99 3.75 -11.69 2.22
C THR A 99 2.35 -11.73 1.63
N MET A 100 2.25 -12.02 0.33
CA MET A 100 1.01 -12.01 -0.42
C MET A 100 0.74 -13.36 -1.06
N GLN A 101 -0.48 -13.87 -0.91
CA GLN A 101 -0.89 -15.15 -1.48
C GLN A 101 -2.31 -15.09 -2.03
N ARG A 102 -2.48 -15.47 -3.29
CA ARG A 102 -3.81 -15.64 -3.88
C ARG A 102 -4.53 -16.83 -3.24
N ARG A 103 -5.77 -16.62 -2.81
CA ARG A 103 -6.68 -17.64 -2.24
C ARG A 103 -8.03 -17.57 -2.97
N GLY A 104 -8.12 -18.28 -4.09
CA GLY A 104 -9.30 -18.21 -4.97
C GLY A 104 -9.47 -16.80 -5.55
N GLN A 105 -10.57 -16.14 -5.18
CA GLN A 105 -10.89 -14.76 -5.55
C GLN A 105 -10.42 -13.72 -4.53
N ARG A 106 -9.74 -14.15 -3.46
CA ARG A 106 -9.19 -13.28 -2.41
C ARG A 106 -7.68 -13.19 -2.52
N LEU A 107 -7.14 -12.07 -2.03
CA LEU A 107 -5.72 -11.91 -1.76
C LEU A 107 -5.51 -11.99 -0.25
N ARG A 108 -4.82 -13.02 0.22
CA ARG A 108 -4.37 -13.10 1.61
C ARG A 108 -3.06 -12.36 1.75
N VAL A 109 -3.00 -11.47 2.72
CA VAL A 109 -1.84 -10.66 3.04
C VAL A 109 -1.49 -10.93 4.50
N ARG A 110 -0.24 -11.27 4.76
CA ARG A 110 0.30 -11.33 6.12
C ARG A 110 1.41 -10.30 6.26
N ALA A 111 1.21 -9.35 7.15
CA ALA A 111 2.21 -8.37 7.54
C ALA A 111 2.84 -8.77 8.87
N VAL A 112 4.13 -8.53 8.99
CA VAL A 112 4.92 -8.71 10.21
C VAL A 112 5.75 -7.46 10.41
N ASP A 113 5.58 -6.83 11.57
CA ASP A 113 6.36 -5.67 11.99
C ASP A 113 7.19 -6.07 13.21
N GLU A 114 8.47 -5.73 13.18
CA GLU A 114 9.39 -5.88 14.30
C GLU A 114 9.91 -4.50 14.70
N ILE A 115 9.82 -4.16 15.98
CA ILE A 115 10.39 -2.96 16.58
C ILE A 115 11.43 -3.41 17.61
N VAL A 116 12.63 -2.86 17.51
CA VAL A 116 13.74 -3.06 18.43
C VAL A 116 13.99 -1.74 19.15
N ASP A 117 13.58 -1.69 20.42
CA ASP A 117 13.84 -0.58 21.31
C ASP A 117 15.10 -0.86 22.11
N GLU A 118 16.19 -0.18 21.75
CA GLU A 118 17.41 -0.12 22.55
C GLU A 118 17.28 1.01 23.57
N ALA A 119 16.95 0.67 24.80
CA ALA A 119 16.96 1.65 25.88
C ALA A 119 18.42 2.00 26.19
N SER A 120 18.84 3.23 25.88
CA SER A 120 20.22 3.73 26.04
C SER A 120 20.76 3.70 27.48
N HIS A 121 19.96 3.31 28.47
CA HIS A 121 20.29 3.35 29.90
C HIS A 121 20.02 2.03 30.64
N ASP A 122 19.37 1.06 30.00
CA ASP A 122 19.08 -0.22 30.63
C ASP A 122 19.91 -1.32 29.96
N ALA A 123 20.36 -2.30 30.76
CA ALA A 123 21.07 -3.48 30.27
C ALA A 123 20.13 -4.45 29.50
N TYR A 124 19.13 -3.95 28.78
CA TYR A 124 18.24 -4.77 27.98
C TYR A 124 17.84 -4.12 26.66
N THR A 125 17.64 -4.96 25.65
CA THR A 125 16.96 -4.64 24.39
C THR A 125 15.55 -5.22 24.43
N THR A 126 14.55 -4.42 24.06
CA THR A 126 13.17 -4.91 23.91
C THR A 126 12.88 -5.11 22.43
N ARG A 127 12.44 -6.31 22.06
CA ARG A 127 11.96 -6.64 20.72
C ARG A 127 10.46 -6.88 20.77
N THR A 128 9.70 -6.06 20.05
CA THR A 128 8.26 -6.25 19.83
C THR A 128 8.03 -6.75 18.41
N THR A 129 7.39 -7.90 18.26
CA THR A 129 6.96 -8.42 16.96
C THR A 129 5.43 -8.43 16.91
N GLU A 130 4.86 -7.69 15.99
CA GLU A 130 3.43 -7.72 15.66
C GLU A 130 3.23 -8.43 14.33
N SER A 131 2.17 -9.22 14.21
CA SER A 131 1.78 -9.76 12.91
C SER A 131 0.27 -9.74 12.76
N PHE A 132 -0.20 -9.51 11.55
CA PHE A 132 -1.62 -9.59 11.23
C PHE A 132 -1.82 -10.20 9.85
N THR A 133 -2.92 -10.93 9.71
CA THR A 133 -3.33 -11.51 8.43
C THR A 133 -4.67 -10.92 8.02
N VAL A 134 -4.77 -10.45 6.79
CA VAL A 134 -5.97 -9.86 6.21
C VAL A 134 -6.26 -10.53 4.88
N ASP A 135 -7.52 -10.86 4.64
CA ASP A 135 -8.01 -11.20 3.30
C ASP A 135 -8.60 -9.95 2.65
N TYR A 136 -8.10 -9.60 1.47
CA TYR A 136 -8.67 -8.59 0.59
C TYR A 136 -9.51 -9.25 -0.50
N HIS A 137 -10.64 -8.64 -0.83
CA HIS A 137 -11.38 -8.96 -2.03
C HIS A 137 -12.00 -7.70 -2.62
N LEU A 138 -12.27 -7.74 -3.92
CA LEU A 138 -12.84 -6.63 -4.65
C LEU A 138 -14.35 -6.87 -4.84
N SER A 139 -15.18 -5.94 -4.38
CA SER A 139 -16.62 -6.00 -4.62
C SER A 139 -16.94 -5.69 -6.08
N PRO A 140 -18.11 -6.09 -6.59
CA PRO A 140 -18.55 -5.73 -7.94
C PRO A 140 -18.61 -4.20 -8.18
N ALA A 141 -18.81 -3.40 -7.12
CA ALA A 141 -18.83 -1.94 -7.19
C ALA A 141 -17.41 -1.31 -7.19
N GLY A 142 -16.35 -2.12 -7.11
CA GLY A 142 -14.98 -1.65 -7.05
C GLY A 142 -14.55 -1.17 -5.67
N GLN A 143 -15.14 -1.72 -4.60
CA GLN A 143 -14.63 -1.50 -3.24
C GLN A 143 -13.71 -2.64 -2.84
N LEU A 144 -12.49 -2.31 -2.44
CA LEU A 144 -11.59 -3.24 -1.81
C LEU A 144 -12.03 -3.44 -0.34
N VAL A 145 -12.58 -4.61 -0.08
CA VAL A 145 -13.06 -5.04 1.23
C VAL A 145 -11.97 -5.85 1.90
N GLN A 146 -11.66 -5.48 3.15
CA GLN A 146 -10.67 -6.14 3.98
C GLN A 146 -11.35 -6.91 5.10
N THR A 147 -10.85 -8.11 5.40
CA THR A 147 -11.31 -8.94 6.53
C THR A 147 -10.11 -9.39 7.32
N ARG A 148 -9.99 -8.96 8.58
CA ARG A 148 -8.92 -9.41 9.47
C ARG A 148 -9.17 -10.87 9.84
N ILE A 149 -8.20 -11.72 9.55
CA ILE A 149 -8.24 -13.16 9.79
C ILE A 149 -7.57 -13.48 11.12
N ASP A 150 -6.44 -12.83 11.39
CA ASP A 150 -5.63 -13.13 12.57
C ASP A 150 -4.78 -11.92 12.98
N SER A 151 -4.35 -11.92 14.23
CA SER A 151 -3.32 -11.02 14.74
C SER A 151 -2.62 -11.57 15.97
N SER A 152 -1.33 -11.33 16.06
CA SER A 152 -0.49 -11.71 17.19
C SER A 152 0.43 -10.56 17.58
N ARG A 153 0.77 -10.46 18.86
CA ARG A 153 1.85 -9.61 19.36
C ARG A 153 2.73 -10.42 20.30
N ARG A 154 4.05 -10.28 20.15
CA ARG A 154 5.06 -10.88 21.01
C ARG A 154 6.03 -9.81 21.46
N ILE A 155 6.38 -9.83 22.75
CA ILE A 155 7.37 -8.92 23.33
C ILE A 155 8.45 -9.79 23.99
N VAL A 156 9.72 -9.51 23.70
CA VAL A 156 10.88 -10.22 24.24
C VAL A 156 11.87 -9.20 24.81
N HIS A 157 12.28 -9.38 26.06
CA HIS A 157 13.33 -8.59 26.69
C HIS A 157 14.62 -9.44 26.73
N THR A 158 15.71 -8.90 26.19
CA THR A 158 17.02 -9.58 26.16
C THR A 158 18.04 -8.74 26.92
N ASN A 159 18.79 -9.35 27.84
CA ASN A 159 19.80 -8.63 28.63
C ASN A 159 21.10 -8.44 27.81
N THR A 160 21.66 -7.23 27.76
CA THR A 160 22.82 -6.82 26.93
C THR A 160 24.16 -6.90 27.68
N LYS A 161 24.32 -7.92 28.54
CA LYS A 161 25.56 -8.15 29.32
C LYS A 161 26.83 -8.09 28.50
#